data_AF-A0A814EJL7-F1
#
_entry.id   AF-A0A814EJL7-F1
#
_cell.length_a   1.000
_cell.length_b   1.000
_cell.length_c   1.000
_cell.angle_alpha   90.00
_cell.angle_beta   90.00
_cell.angle_gamma   90.00
#
_symmetry.space_group_name_H-M   'P 1'
#
loop_
_entity.id
_entity.type
_entity.pdbx_description
1 polymer ?
#
loop_
_entity_poly.entity_id
_entity_poly.type
_entity_poly.pdbx_seq_one_letter_code
_entity_poly.pdbx_strand_id
1 'polypeptide(L)'
;MNFLDDLHQRLVFSKNNSILDCPITESKYIVIDSDQFEVKVYSSESSKPFLVEKPIGLVDSLVQSVLSMIDLFQNSEFVLLHLEDKLQEFYTKSLAMSQIKSQSQEISDEKLMKLIDINDVSDLEFLRQIHSAVKIPDFF
;
A
#
# COMPACT_ATOMS: atom_id res chain seq x y z
N MET A 1 5.53 -12.20 -30.09
CA MET A 1 6.18 -11.42 -29.01
C MET A 1 5.40 -11.67 -27.73
N ASN A 2 6.07 -12.10 -26.67
CA ASN A 2 5.47 -12.31 -25.36
C ASN A 2 5.35 -10.95 -24.66
N PHE A 3 4.15 -10.60 -24.20
CA PHE A 3 3.87 -9.33 -23.53
C PHE A 3 4.79 -9.09 -22.31
N LEU A 4 5.14 -10.17 -21.59
CA LEU A 4 5.98 -10.08 -20.39
C LEU A 4 7.45 -9.79 -20.71
N ASP A 5 7.96 -10.26 -21.86
CA ASP A 5 9.37 -10.11 -22.23
C ASP A 5 9.70 -8.64 -22.59
N ASP A 6 8.73 -7.88 -23.09
CA ASP A 6 8.87 -6.45 -23.41
C ASP A 6 8.61 -5.54 -22.20
N LEU A 7 7.98 -6.07 -21.14
CA LEU A 7 7.50 -5.28 -20.00
C LEU A 7 8.65 -4.58 -19.25
N HIS A 8 9.76 -5.26 -19.05
CA HIS A 8 10.93 -4.68 -18.38
C HIS A 8 11.52 -3.51 -19.18
N GLN A 9 11.60 -3.61 -20.52
CA GLN A 9 12.11 -2.53 -21.35
C GLN A 9 11.20 -1.29 -21.25
N ARG A 10 9.88 -1.49 -21.22
CA ARG A 10 8.91 -0.40 -21.03
C ARG A 10 9.02 0.27 -19.66
N LEU A 11 9.25 -0.50 -18.59
CA LEU A 11 9.48 0.04 -17.26
C LEU A 11 10.74 0.92 -17.20
N VAL A 12 11.86 0.43 -17.76
CA VAL A 12 13.11 1.19 -17.84
C VAL A 12 12.94 2.45 -18.71
N PHE A 13 12.24 2.33 -19.84
CA PHE A 13 11.94 3.48 -20.70
C PHE A 13 11.10 4.54 -19.97
N SER A 14 10.04 4.12 -19.26
CA SER A 14 9.17 5.01 -18.49
C SER A 14 9.92 5.75 -17.38
N LYS A 15 10.86 5.07 -16.70
CA LYS A 15 11.72 5.70 -15.68
C LYS A 15 12.61 6.78 -16.30
N ASN A 16 13.27 6.48 -17.43
CA ASN A 16 14.23 7.37 -18.06
C ASN A 16 13.59 8.52 -18.86
N ASN A 17 12.33 8.36 -19.28
CA ASN A 17 11.59 9.34 -20.06
C ASN A 17 10.30 9.71 -19.32
N SER A 18 10.44 10.15 -18.06
CA SER A 18 9.31 10.58 -17.25
C SER A 18 8.53 11.68 -17.98
N ILE A 19 7.21 11.49 -18.09
CA ILE A 19 6.27 12.52 -18.54
C ILE A 19 5.76 13.39 -17.38
N LEU A 20 6.12 13.04 -16.15
CA LEU A 20 5.77 13.78 -14.94
C LEU A 20 6.82 14.86 -14.69
N ASP A 21 6.42 15.97 -14.07
CA ASP A 21 7.32 17.08 -13.70
C ASP A 21 8.33 16.72 -12.60
N CYS A 22 8.33 15.47 -12.13
CA CYS A 22 9.26 14.93 -11.15
C CYS A 22 10.07 13.75 -11.72
N PRO A 23 11.33 13.57 -11.28
CA PRO A 23 12.12 12.41 -11.65
C PRO A 23 11.50 11.14 -11.08
N ILE A 24 11.39 10.10 -11.89
CA ILE A 24 10.91 8.79 -11.46
C ILE A 24 12.11 7.98 -10.94
N THR A 25 12.11 7.65 -9.65
CA THR A 25 13.17 6.83 -9.04
C THR A 25 13.04 5.36 -9.45
N GLU A 26 11.80 4.87 -9.58
CA GLU A 26 11.46 3.49 -9.92
C GLU A 26 10.08 3.45 -10.59
N SER A 27 9.95 2.70 -11.68
CA SER A 27 8.65 2.39 -12.29
C SER A 27 8.23 0.97 -11.92
N LYS A 28 6.97 0.78 -11.53
CA LYS A 28 6.41 -0.53 -11.18
C LYS A 28 5.14 -0.82 -11.96
N TYR A 29 4.98 -2.07 -12.39
CA TYR A 29 3.72 -2.59 -12.94
C TYR A 29 3.21 -3.72 -12.04
N ILE A 30 1.92 -3.67 -11.71
CA ILE A 30 1.23 -4.74 -10.98
C ILE A 30 0.50 -5.59 -12.03
N VAL A 31 0.87 -6.86 -12.12
CA VAL A 31 0.25 -7.83 -13.03
C VAL A 31 -0.52 -8.83 -12.19
N ILE A 32 -1.81 -8.98 -12.50
CA ILE A 32 -2.71 -9.90 -11.82
C ILE A 32 -3.02 -11.04 -12.80
N ASP A 33 -2.61 -12.25 -12.44
CA ASP A 33 -3.00 -13.47 -13.13
C ASP A 33 -4.27 -13.99 -12.45
N SER A 34 -5.43 -13.75 -13.05
CA SER A 34 -6.72 -14.16 -12.49
C SER A 34 -6.94 -15.67 -12.53
N ASP A 35 -6.25 -16.38 -13.42
CA ASP A 35 -6.42 -17.83 -13.57
C ASP A 35 -5.63 -18.57 -12.49
N GLN A 36 -4.48 -18.03 -12.09
CA GLN A 36 -3.63 -18.57 -11.00
C GLN A 36 -3.86 -17.87 -9.66
N PHE A 37 -4.67 -16.81 -9.60
CA PHE A 37 -4.84 -15.93 -8.43
C PHE A 37 -3.50 -15.37 -7.90
N GLU A 38 -2.55 -15.09 -8.80
CA GLU A 38 -1.24 -14.55 -8.45
C GLU A 38 -1.15 -13.06 -8.75
N VAL A 39 -0.51 -12.32 -7.85
CA VAL A 39 -0.16 -10.91 -8.08
C VAL A 39 1.36 -10.80 -8.15
N LYS A 40 1.87 -10.29 -9.28
CA LYS A 40 3.30 -10.08 -9.53
C LYS A 40 3.58 -8.61 -9.75
N VAL A 41 4.60 -8.09 -9.06
CA VAL A 41 5.08 -6.71 -9.21
C VAL A 41 6.37 -6.73 -10.01
N TYR A 42 6.36 -6.11 -11.19
CA TYR A 42 7.53 -5.89 -12.03
C TYR A 42 8.10 -4.49 -11.75
N SER A 43 9.42 -4.36 -11.74
CA SER A 43 10.12 -3.11 -11.42
C SER A 43 11.15 -2.77 -12.50
N SER A 44 11.41 -1.48 -12.72
CA SER A 44 12.54 -1.01 -13.53
C SER A 44 13.91 -1.33 -12.91
N GLU A 45 13.97 -1.61 -11.61
CA GLU A 45 15.21 -1.88 -10.87
C GLU A 45 15.53 -3.38 -10.78
N SER A 46 14.59 -4.26 -11.16
CA SER A 46 14.75 -5.70 -11.07
C SER A 46 14.21 -6.40 -12.31
N SER A 47 15.04 -7.25 -12.91
CA SER A 47 14.63 -8.13 -14.01
C SER A 47 13.73 -9.29 -13.56
N LYS A 48 13.66 -9.56 -12.25
CA LYS A 48 12.78 -10.59 -11.68
C LYS A 48 11.55 -9.94 -11.04
N PRO A 49 10.33 -10.42 -11.34
CA PRO A 49 9.13 -9.97 -10.67
C PRO A 49 9.12 -10.41 -9.20
N PHE A 50 8.54 -9.57 -8.35
CA PHE A 50 8.22 -9.89 -6.97
C PHE A 50 6.82 -10.53 -6.91
N LEU A 51 6.70 -11.71 -6.31
CA LEU A 51 5.40 -12.37 -6.07
C LEU A 51 4.82 -11.86 -4.75
N VAL A 52 3.56 -11.43 -4.75
CA VAL A 52 2.84 -11.06 -3.53
C VAL A 52 2.32 -12.33 -2.87
N GLU A 53 2.95 -12.76 -1.79
CA GLU A 53 2.65 -14.05 -1.14
C GLU A 53 1.51 -13.99 -0.13
N LYS A 54 1.30 -12.84 0.54
CA LYS A 54 0.31 -12.70 1.62
C LYS A 54 -0.39 -11.33 1.56
N PRO A 55 -1.72 -11.27 1.77
CA PRO A 55 -2.41 -10.00 1.94
C PRO A 55 -1.98 -9.31 3.24
N ILE A 56 -2.05 -7.99 3.25
CA ILE A 56 -1.83 -7.16 4.44
C ILE A 56 -3.07 -7.28 5.32
N GLY A 57 -2.90 -7.62 6.60
CA GLY A 57 -4.00 -7.91 7.53
C GLY A 57 -4.93 -6.72 7.73
N LEU A 58 -4.40 -5.50 7.76
CA LEU A 58 -5.19 -4.27 7.79
C LEU A 58 -6.09 -4.15 6.55
N VAL A 59 -5.55 -4.39 5.35
CA VAL A 59 -6.32 -4.29 4.10
C VAL A 59 -7.39 -5.38 4.01
N ASP A 60 -7.06 -6.60 4.42
CA ASP A 60 -8.06 -7.69 4.50
C ASP A 60 -9.18 -7.34 5.48
N SER A 61 -8.84 -6.83 6.67
CA SER A 61 -9.82 -6.38 7.67
C SER A 61 -10.71 -5.25 7.15
N LEU A 62 -10.16 -4.31 6.37
CA LEU A 62 -10.92 -3.27 5.69
C LEU A 62 -11.94 -3.88 4.73
N VAL A 63 -11.50 -4.78 3.83
CA VAL A 63 -12.37 -5.41 2.84
C VAL A 63 -13.49 -6.19 3.53
N GLN A 64 -13.18 -7.00 4.53
CA GLN A 64 -14.19 -7.74 5.31
C GLN A 64 -15.18 -6.81 6.00
N SER A 65 -14.70 -5.70 6.56
CA SER A 65 -15.55 -4.72 7.23
C SER A 65 -16.50 -4.01 6.25
N VAL A 66 -16.01 -3.66 5.05
CA VAL A 66 -16.82 -3.05 3.99
C VAL A 66 -17.85 -4.04 3.44
N LEU A 67 -17.46 -5.29 3.19
CA LEU A 67 -18.38 -6.34 2.75
C LEU A 67 -19.51 -6.57 3.78
N SER A 68 -19.16 -6.64 5.06
CA SER A 68 -20.13 -6.76 6.14
C SER A 68 -21.10 -5.57 6.18
N MET A 69 -20.61 -4.36 5.87
CA MET A 69 -21.43 -3.16 5.82
C MET A 69 -22.40 -3.16 4.63
N ILE A 70 -21.98 -3.67 3.47
CA ILE A 70 -22.83 -3.84 2.28
C ILE A 70 -24.01 -4.78 2.58
N ASP A 71 -23.76 -5.86 3.31
CA ASP A 71 -24.82 -6.81 3.68
C ASP A 71 -25.86 -6.21 4.64
N LEU A 72 -25.45 -5.23 5.46
CA LEU A 72 -26.31 -4.56 6.44
C LEU A 72 -27.07 -3.36 5.84
N PHE A 73 -26.44 -2.61 4.93
CA PHE A 73 -26.98 -1.36 4.40
C PHE A 73 -27.07 -1.41 2.88
N GLN A 74 -28.29 -1.32 2.35
CA GLN A 74 -28.54 -1.24 0.91
C GLN A 74 -28.21 0.13 0.28
N ASN A 75 -27.90 1.14 1.10
CA ASN A 75 -27.53 2.46 0.63
C ASN A 75 -26.00 2.59 0.54
N SER A 76 -25.51 2.78 -0.68
CA SER A 76 -24.09 2.93 -1.02
C SER A 76 -23.40 4.11 -0.32
N GLU A 77 -24.13 5.16 0.05
CA GLU A 77 -23.55 6.32 0.76
C GLU A 77 -23.00 5.91 2.14
N PHE A 78 -23.71 5.05 2.88
CA PHE A 78 -23.22 4.56 4.18
C PHE A 78 -22.01 3.64 4.04
N VAL A 79 -21.97 2.84 2.97
CA VAL A 79 -20.83 1.97 2.67
C VAL A 79 -19.59 2.80 2.33
N LEU A 80 -19.76 3.86 1.52
CA LEU A 80 -18.68 4.79 1.18
C LEU A 80 -18.18 5.56 2.40
N LEU A 81 -19.09 6.04 3.26
CA LEU A 81 -18.72 6.71 4.51
C LEU A 81 -17.91 5.78 5.43
N HIS A 82 -18.32 4.51 5.54
CA HIS A 82 -17.59 3.52 6.33
C HIS A 82 -16.21 3.20 5.75
N LEU A 83 -16.09 3.11 4.42
CA LEU A 83 -14.80 2.95 3.74
C LEU A 83 -13.89 4.16 4.02
N GLU A 84 -14.42 5.38 3.94
CA GLU A 84 -13.69 6.62 4.24
C GLU A 84 -13.18 6.62 5.68
N ASP A 85 -14.04 6.32 6.66
CA ASP A 85 -13.68 6.24 8.07
C ASP A 85 -12.54 5.24 8.32
N LYS A 86 -12.58 4.09 7.64
CA LYS A 86 -11.53 3.05 7.78
C LYS A 86 -10.21 3.45 7.12
N LEU A 87 -10.23 4.14 5.99
CA LEU A 87 -9.02 4.69 5.37
C LEU A 87 -8.42 5.80 6.23
N GLN A 88 -9.26 6.65 6.82
CA GLN A 88 -8.85 7.69 7.77
C GLN A 88 -8.24 7.09 9.05
N GLU A 89 -8.72 5.94 9.50
CA GLU A 89 -8.13 5.17 10.61
C GLU A 89 -6.68 4.76 10.28
N PHE A 90 -6.42 4.23 9.09
CA PHE A 90 -5.06 3.87 8.66
C PHE A 90 -4.14 5.09 8.61
N TYR A 91 -4.62 6.19 8.04
CA TYR A 91 -3.89 7.45 8.02
C TYR A 91 -3.52 7.91 9.43
N THR A 92 -4.49 7.93 10.35
CA THR A 92 -4.30 8.35 11.74
C THR A 92 -3.33 7.44 12.49
N LYS A 93 -3.43 6.11 12.29
CA LYS A 93 -2.47 5.13 12.86
C LYS A 93 -1.06 5.36 12.31
N SER A 94 -0.91 5.68 11.03
CA SER A 94 0.39 5.98 10.41
C SER A 94 1.05 7.24 11.01
N LEU A 95 0.26 8.29 11.28
CA LEU A 95 0.72 9.49 11.98
C LEU A 95 1.13 9.19 13.42
N ALA A 96 0.28 8.48 14.18
CA ALA A 96 0.56 8.11 15.56
C ALA A 96 1.86 7.30 15.67
N MET A 97 2.06 6.33 14.78
CA MET A 97 3.30 5.55 14.68
C MET A 97 4.53 6.46 14.47
N SER A 98 4.46 7.42 13.55
CA SER A 98 5.56 8.36 13.32
C SER A 98 5.82 9.28 14.52
N GLN A 99 4.78 9.74 15.20
CA GLN A 99 4.90 10.61 16.36
C GLN A 99 5.58 9.87 17.52
N ILE A 100 5.14 8.64 17.81
CA ILE A 100 5.75 7.78 18.84
C ILE A 100 7.24 7.56 18.54
N LYS A 101 7.58 7.21 17.29
CA LYS A 101 8.97 7.00 16.88
C LYS A 101 9.82 8.28 16.99
N SER A 102 9.25 9.45 16.73
CA SER A 102 9.95 10.73 16.86
C SER A 102 10.25 11.10 18.32
N GLN A 103 9.39 10.69 19.26
CA GLN A 103 9.53 10.95 20.69
C GLN A 103 10.43 9.92 21.40
N SER A 104 10.71 8.78 20.76
CA SER A 104 11.49 7.69 21.34
C SER A 104 12.31 7.00 20.25
N GLN A 105 13.54 7.49 20.03
CA GLN A 105 14.46 7.00 19.00
C GLN A 105 14.75 5.48 19.09
N GLU A 106 14.58 4.86 20.26
CA GLU A 106 14.88 3.44 20.51
C GLU A 106 13.64 2.56 20.77
N ILE A 107 12.46 2.92 20.24
CA ILE A 107 11.29 2.04 20.36
C ILE A 107 11.40 0.81 19.43
N SER A 108 11.20 -0.39 19.98
CA SER A 108 11.15 -1.62 19.18
C SER A 108 9.83 -1.74 18.40
N ASP A 109 9.88 -2.42 17.25
CA ASP A 109 8.70 -2.64 16.41
C ASP A 109 7.59 -3.38 17.17
N GLU A 110 7.93 -4.36 18.02
CA GLU A 110 6.96 -5.04 18.88
C GLU A 110 6.21 -4.09 19.83
N LYS A 111 6.92 -3.14 20.44
CA LYS A 111 6.31 -2.18 21.36
C LYS A 111 5.48 -1.16 20.59
N LEU A 112 5.97 -0.73 19.43
CA LEU A 112 5.27 0.19 18.54
C LEU A 112 3.95 -0.43 18.04
N MET A 113 3.98 -1.69 17.59
CA MET A 113 2.80 -2.44 17.15
C MET A 113 1.73 -2.51 18.25
N LYS A 114 2.12 -2.80 19.50
CA LYS A 114 1.20 -2.79 20.65
C LYS A 114 0.59 -1.42 20.93
N LEU A 115 1.36 -0.34 20.77
CA LEU A 115 0.87 1.03 21.03
C LEU A 115 -0.12 1.52 19.98
N ILE A 116 -0.01 1.05 18.74
CA ILE A 116 -0.90 1.43 17.63
C ILE A 116 -1.96 0.36 17.32
N ASP A 117 -2.05 -0.66 18.17
CA ASP A 117 -3.00 -1.77 18.09
C ASP A 117 -2.97 -2.47 16.72
N ILE A 118 -1.80 -3.03 16.39
CA ILE A 118 -1.59 -3.93 15.24
C ILE A 118 -0.80 -5.16 15.68
N ASN A 119 -0.94 -6.26 14.93
CA ASN A 119 -0.42 -7.57 15.34
C ASN A 119 0.56 -8.21 14.36
N ASP A 120 0.73 -7.64 13.15
CA ASP A 120 1.64 -8.16 12.13
C ASP A 120 2.67 -7.10 11.72
N VAL A 121 3.91 -7.53 11.46
CA VAL A 121 4.99 -6.68 10.97
C VAL A 121 4.66 -6.14 9.57
N SER A 122 3.94 -6.91 8.74
CA SER A 122 3.48 -6.43 7.43
C SER A 122 2.54 -5.24 7.55
N ASP A 123 1.70 -5.20 8.59
CA ASP A 123 0.80 -4.08 8.86
C ASP A 123 1.59 -2.85 9.30
N LEU A 124 2.63 -3.04 10.11
CA LEU A 124 3.52 -1.96 10.52
C LEU A 124 4.25 -1.36 9.31
N GLU A 125 4.78 -2.19 8.42
CA GLU A 125 5.48 -1.75 7.22
C GLU A 125 4.52 -1.06 6.23
N PHE A 126 3.28 -1.55 6.13
CA PHE A 126 2.23 -0.88 5.37
C PHE A 126 1.95 0.54 5.90
N LEU A 127 1.79 0.70 7.22
CA LEU A 127 1.59 2.03 7.83
C LEU A 127 2.79 2.96 7.61
N ARG A 128 4.03 2.44 7.59
CA ARG A 128 5.23 3.22 7.24
C ARG A 128 5.18 3.73 5.80
N GLN A 129 4.72 2.91 4.87
CA GLN A 129 4.55 3.29 3.47
C GLN A 129 3.45 4.33 3.29
N ILE A 130 2.33 4.22 4.02
CA ILE A 130 1.30 5.27 4.03
C ILE A 130 1.91 6.60 4.47
N HIS A 131 2.64 6.60 5.60
CA HIS A 131 3.25 7.82 6.12
C HIS A 131 4.30 8.44 5.18
N SER A 132 5.09 7.61 4.49
CA SER A 132 6.08 8.11 3.53
C SER A 132 5.40 8.71 2.29
N ALA A 133 4.29 8.14 1.84
CA ALA A 133 3.49 8.65 0.72
C ALA A 133 2.79 9.97 1.06
N VAL A 134 2.33 10.15 2.29
CA VAL A 134 1.70 11.40 2.76
C VAL A 134 2.66 12.59 2.76
N LYS A 135 3.97 12.34 2.89
CA LYS A 135 5.01 13.38 2.88
C LYS A 135 5.42 13.85 1.49
N ILE A 136 4.80 13.32 0.42
CA ILE A 136 4.98 13.90 -0.91
C ILE A 136 4.48 15.34 -0.83
N PRO A 137 5.32 16.35 -1.13
CA PRO A 137 4.97 17.75 -0.91
C PRO A 137 3.65 18.08 -1.58
N ASP A 138 2.82 18.85 -0.88
CA ASP A 138 1.55 19.38 -1.37
C ASP A 138 1.79 20.01 -2.76
N PHE A 139 1.39 19.30 -3.81
CA PHE A 139 1.38 19.81 -5.19
C PHE A 139 0.07 20.56 -5.49
N PHE A 140 -0.63 21.03 -4.45
CA PHE A 140 -1.81 21.88 -4.54
C PHE A 140 -1.75 23.02 -3.52
#